data_AF-A0A523S943-F1
#
_entry.id   AF-A0A523S943-F1
#
_cell.length_a   1.000
_cell.length_b   1.000
_cell.length_c   1.000
_cell.angle_alpha   90.00
_cell.angle_beta   90.00
_cell.angle_gamma   90.00
#
_symmetry.space_group_name_H-M   'P 1'
#
loop_
_entity.id
_entity.type
_entity.pdbx_description
1 polymer ?
#
loop_
_entity_poly.entity_id
_entity_poly.type
_entity_poly.pdbx_seq_one_letter_code
_entity_poly.pdbx_strand_id
1 'polypeptide(L)'
;MPDDDLSEEELTKAVKGKTLQVYWYMLRHPTPMTAREIQRGTQLSSPSLSMHHLERLKNLGLIEKNVHGEYSLKRDVRVGVLRYYIGK
;
A
#
# COMPACT_ATOMS: atom_id res chain seq x y z
N MET A 1 -2.24 8.78 -22.95
CA MET A 1 -0.88 8.81 -22.37
C MET A 1 -0.44 7.38 -22.24
N PRO A 2 0.74 6.99 -22.73
CA PRO A 2 1.16 5.60 -22.62
C PRO A 2 1.33 5.26 -21.14
N ASP A 3 0.89 4.07 -20.82
CA ASP A 3 0.90 3.42 -19.52
C ASP A 3 2.27 3.51 -18.86
N ASP A 4 2.41 4.43 -17.90
CA ASP A 4 3.52 4.49 -16.95
C ASP A 4 3.23 3.51 -15.79
N ASP A 5 2.72 2.32 -16.13
CA ASP A 5 2.55 1.23 -15.19
C ASP A 5 3.97 0.74 -14.84
N LEU A 6 4.44 1.17 -13.67
CA LEU A 6 5.71 0.73 -13.09
C LEU A 6 5.82 -0.80 -13.24
N SER A 7 6.95 -1.24 -13.78
CA SER A 7 7.18 -2.67 -13.97
C SER A 7 7.07 -3.41 -12.63
N GLU A 8 6.65 -4.67 -12.67
CA GLU A 8 6.47 -5.46 -11.44
C GLU A 8 7.78 -5.57 -10.61
N GLU A 9 8.94 -5.48 -11.27
CA GLU A 9 10.26 -5.44 -10.64
C GLU A 9 10.51 -4.13 -9.88
N GLU A 10 10.06 -2.99 -10.42
CA GLU A 10 10.15 -1.68 -9.78
C GLU A 10 9.20 -1.58 -8.58
N LEU A 11 7.99 -2.12 -8.71
CA LEU A 11 7.04 -2.23 -7.59
C LEU A 11 7.63 -3.03 -6.44
N THR A 12 8.28 -4.17 -6.73
CA THR A 12 8.93 -5.01 -5.71
C THR A 12 10.08 -4.27 -5.01
N LYS A 13 10.89 -3.51 -5.75
CA LYS A 13 11.97 -2.67 -5.18
C LYS A 13 11.43 -1.49 -4.36
N ALA A 14 10.29 -0.94 -4.75
CA ALA A 14 9.66 0.22 -4.11
C ALA A 14 8.87 -0.16 -2.84
N VAL A 15 8.24 -1.33 -2.82
CA VAL A 15 7.45 -1.84 -1.69
C VAL A 15 8.34 -2.72 -0.80
N LYS A 16 9.06 -2.08 0.12
CA LYS A 16 9.93 -2.76 1.10
C LYS A 16 9.81 -2.17 2.50
N GLY A 17 10.32 -2.90 3.49
CA GLY A 17 10.36 -2.46 4.89
C GLY A 17 8.99 -2.02 5.42
N LYS A 18 8.92 -0.82 5.99
CA LYS A 18 7.67 -0.28 6.56
C LYS A 18 6.57 -0.04 5.54
N THR A 19 6.90 0.26 4.28
CA THR A 19 5.91 0.38 3.18
C THR A 19 5.22 -0.96 2.94
N LEU A 20 6.01 -2.05 2.87
CA LEU A 20 5.50 -3.41 2.70
C LEU A 20 4.67 -3.84 3.92
N GLN A 21 5.10 -3.49 5.14
CA GLN A 21 4.34 -3.76 6.36
C GLN A 21 2.94 -3.12 6.32
N VAL A 22 2.85 -1.85 5.89
CA VAL A 22 1.57 -1.14 5.72
C VAL A 22 0.70 -1.81 4.66
N TYR A 23 1.29 -2.13 3.50
CA TYR A 23 0.57 -2.78 2.42
C TYR A 23 0.00 -4.16 2.82
N TRP A 24 0.81 -4.99 3.48
CA TRP A 24 0.37 -6.28 4.03
C TRP A 24 -0.72 -6.15 5.09
N TYR A 25 -0.68 -5.10 5.90
CA TYR A 25 -1.75 -4.83 6.86
C TYR A 25 -3.06 -4.56 6.14
N MET A 26 -3.06 -3.73 5.08
CA MET A 26 -4.25 -3.47 4.27
C MET A 26 -4.76 -4.70 3.51
N LEU A 27 -3.86 -5.56 3.01
CA LEU A 27 -4.24 -6.83 2.37
C LEU A 27 -5.00 -7.77 3.32
N ARG A 28 -4.62 -7.78 4.60
CA ARG A 28 -5.32 -8.57 5.64
C ARG A 28 -6.61 -7.93 6.13
N HIS A 29 -6.82 -6.64 5.88
CA HIS A 29 -8.00 -5.88 6.27
C HIS A 29 -8.56 -5.14 5.04
N PRO A 30 -9.26 -5.85 4.13
CA PRO A 30 -9.70 -5.30 2.85
C PRO A 30 -10.93 -4.38 2.98
N THR A 31 -10.89 -3.46 3.94
CA THR A 31 -11.89 -2.43 4.22
C THR A 31 -11.24 -1.04 4.11
N PRO A 32 -12.01 0.02 3.78
CA PRO A 32 -11.50 1.38 3.88
C PRO A 32 -10.99 1.68 5.30
N MET A 33 -9.81 2.31 5.42
CA MET A 33 -9.21 2.64 6.71
C MET A 33 -8.55 4.02 6.69
N THR A 34 -8.65 4.75 7.79
CA THR A 34 -7.92 5.99 8.00
C THR A 34 -6.43 5.71 8.27
N ALA A 35 -5.58 6.72 8.03
CA ALA A 35 -4.15 6.61 8.32
C ALA A 35 -3.85 6.28 9.80
N ARG A 36 -4.72 6.74 10.72
CA ARG A 36 -4.56 6.49 12.16
C ARG A 36 -4.86 5.02 12.52
N GLU A 37 -5.87 4.41 11.92
CA GLU A 37 -6.15 2.98 12.11
C GLU A 37 -5.00 2.13 11.58
N ILE A 38 -4.49 2.47 10.40
CA ILE A 38 -3.35 1.79 9.79
C ILE A 38 -2.10 1.96 10.67
N GLN A 39 -1.82 3.16 11.16
CA GLN A 39 -0.69 3.42 12.07
C GLN A 39 -0.75 2.55 13.33
N ARG A 40 -1.92 2.46 13.97
CA ARG A 40 -2.13 1.65 15.18
C ARG A 40 -1.97 0.16 14.89
N GLY A 41 -2.62 -0.32 13.83
CA GLY A 41 -2.55 -1.72 13.43
C GLY A 41 -1.17 -2.19 12.96
N THR A 42 -0.35 -1.27 12.44
CA THR A 42 1.03 -1.53 12.02
C THR A 42 2.07 -1.18 13.10
N GLN A 43 1.65 -0.63 14.25
CA GLN A 43 2.53 -0.20 15.33
C GLN A 43 3.64 0.76 14.85
N LEU A 44 3.34 1.61 13.86
CA LEU A 44 4.27 2.65 13.43
C LEU A 44 4.38 3.71 14.52
N SER A 45 5.57 4.28 14.68
CA SER A 45 5.89 5.20 15.77
C SER A 45 5.16 6.54 15.70
N SER A 46 4.66 6.95 14.52
CA SER A 46 3.93 8.21 14.36
C SER A 46 2.87 8.15 13.26
N PRO A 47 1.81 9.00 13.35
CA PRO A 47 0.85 9.17 12.27
C PRO A 47 1.50 9.62 10.96
N SER A 48 2.49 10.51 11.02
CA SER A 48 3.19 11.01 9.83
C SER A 48 3.92 9.90 9.08
N LEU A 49 4.47 8.91 9.78
CA LEU A 49 5.14 7.77 9.15
C LEU A 49 4.14 6.92 8.35
N SER A 50 2.94 6.68 8.89
CA SER A 50 1.89 5.98 8.15
C SER A 50 1.45 6.75 6.90
N MET A 51 1.25 8.07 7.02
CA MET A 51 0.88 8.94 5.89
C MET A 51 1.93 8.92 4.79
N HIS A 52 3.22 8.98 5.15
CA HIS A 52 4.32 8.89 4.19
C HIS A 52 4.28 7.57 3.39
N HIS A 53 4.06 6.44 4.05
CA HIS A 53 3.97 5.15 3.37
C HIS A 53 2.69 5.02 2.53
N LEU A 54 1.56 5.53 3.00
CA LEU A 54 0.29 5.52 2.28
C LEU A 54 0.36 6.38 1.02
N GLU A 55 0.97 7.57 1.11
CA GLU A 55 1.17 8.43 -0.07
C GLU A 55 2.06 7.75 -1.10
N ARG A 56 3.12 7.07 -0.66
CA ARG A 56 3.96 6.26 -1.55
C ARG A 56 3.17 5.15 -2.24
N LEU A 57 2.40 4.36 -1.49
CA LEU A 57 1.57 3.29 -2.06
C LEU A 57 0.53 3.83 -3.05
N LYS A 58 -0.03 5.01 -2.77
CA LYS A 58 -0.99 5.69 -3.65
C LYS A 58 -0.31 6.15 -4.96
N ASN A 59 0.89 6.71 -4.86
CA ASN A 59 1.68 7.15 -6.03
C ASN A 59 2.14 5.96 -6.89
N LEU A 60 2.35 4.80 -6.28
CA LEU A 60 2.61 3.54 -6.98
C LEU A 60 1.34 2.90 -7.57
N GLY A 61 0.17 3.52 -7.41
CA GLY A 61 -1.10 3.00 -7.91
C GLY A 61 -1.62 1.75 -7.19
N LEU A 62 -1.07 1.41 -6.01
CA LEU A 62 -1.43 0.19 -5.28
C LEU A 62 -2.66 0.37 -4.39
N ILE A 63 -2.88 1.61 -3.94
CA ILE A 63 -4.02 2.01 -3.11
C ILE A 63 -4.63 3.29 -3.66
N GLU A 64 -5.82 3.60 -3.17
CA GLU A 64 -6.52 4.86 -3.42
C GLU A 64 -6.95 5.49 -2.10
N LYS A 65 -7.29 6.78 -2.14
CA LYS A 65 -7.81 7.54 -1.01
C LYS A 65 -9.14 8.16 -1.41
N ASN A 66 -10.18 7.94 -0.62
CA ASN A 66 -11.50 8.51 -0.87
C ASN A 66 -11.62 9.94 -0.31
N VAL A 67 -12.77 10.58 -0.56
CA VAL A 67 -13.08 11.95 -0.10
C VAL A 67 -13.12 12.08 1.44
N HIS A 68 -13.34 10.99 2.16
CA HIS A 68 -13.34 10.95 3.63
C HIS A 68 -11.93 10.76 4.22
N GLY A 69 -10.93 10.58 3.36
CA GLY A 69 -9.55 10.38 3.75
C GLY A 69 -9.20 8.97 4.18
N GLU A 70 -10.05 8.01 3.85
CA GLU A 70 -9.81 6.58 4.05
C GLU A 70 -9.09 6.00 2.84
N TYR A 71 -8.27 4.99 3.08
CA TYR A 71 -7.46 4.30 2.08
C TYR A 71 -8.00 2.89 1.82
N SER A 72 -8.03 2.49 0.56
CA SER A 72 -8.46 1.16 0.10
C SER A 72 -7.48 0.59 -0.93
N LEU A 73 -7.41 -0.74 -1.01
CA LEU A 73 -6.62 -1.44 -2.03
C LEU A 73 -7.30 -1.32 -3.40
N LYS A 74 -6.51 -1.04 -4.44
CA LYS A 74 -6.99 -1.19 -5.83
C LYS A 74 -7.12 -2.67 -6.19
N ARG A 75 -8.24 -3.06 -6.80
CA ARG A 75 -8.61 -4.47 -7.03
C ARG A 75 -7.65 -5.19 -7.97
N ASP A 76 -7.23 -4.52 -9.05
CA ASP A 76 -6.42 -5.12 -10.11
C ASP A 76 -4.99 -5.46 -9.63
N VAL A 77 -4.53 -4.78 -8.59
CA VAL A 77 -3.16 -4.90 -8.04
C VAL A 77 -2.99 -6.12 -7.12
N ARG A 78 -4.06 -6.64 -6.50
CA ARG A 78 -3.96 -7.74 -5.53
C ARG A 78 -3.32 -9.00 -6.10
N VAL A 79 -3.33 -9.20 -7.41
CA VAL A 79 -2.86 -10.44 -8.05
C VAL A 79 -1.41 -10.34 -8.54
N GLY A 80 -0.95 -9.18 -9.01
CA GLY A 80 0.40 -9.00 -9.58
C GLY A 80 1.50 -8.95 -8.52
N VAL A 81 1.44 -7.96 -7.62
CA VAL A 81 2.53 -7.65 -6.67
C VAL A 81 2.69 -8.72 -5.57
N LEU A 82 1.60 -9.39 -5.18
CA LEU A 82 1.63 -10.40 -4.11
C LEU A 82 2.34 -11.70 -4.50
N ARG A 83 2.32 -12.07 -5.78
CA ARG A 83 3.01 -13.26 -6.30
C ARG A 83 4.52 -13.21 -6.01
N TYR A 84 5.10 -12.01 -5.96
CA TYR A 84 6.52 -11.81 -5.68
C TYR A 84 6.94 -12.06 -4.23
N TYR A 85 5.99 -12.13 -3.30
CA TYR A 85 6.27 -12.38 -1.88
C TYR A 85 5.90 -13.81 -1.43
N ILE A 86 5.18 -14.58 -2.26
CA ILE A 86 4.68 -15.92 -1.91
C ILE A 86 5.59 -17.05 -2.46
N GLY A 87 6.65 -16.72 -3.23
CA GLY A 87 7.55 -17.71 -3.82
C GLY A 87 9.03 -17.37 -3.65
N LYS A 88 9.58 -17.65 -2.48
CA LYS A 88 10.99 -18.05 -2.30
C LYS A 88 11.09 -19.08 -1.19
#